data_AF-A0A9E0WGY6-F1
#
_entry.id   AF-A0A9E0WGY6-F1
#
_cell.length_a   1.000
_cell.length_b   1.000
_cell.length_c   1.000
_cell.angle_alpha   90.00
_cell.angle_beta   90.00
_cell.angle_gamma   90.00
#
_symmetry.space_group_name_H-M   'P 1'
#
loop_
_entity.id
_entity.type
_entity.pdbx_description
1 polymer ?
#
loop_
_entity_poly.entity_id
_entity_poly.type
_entity_poly.pdbx_seq_one_letter_code
_entity_poly.pdbx_strand_id
1 'polypeptide(L)'
;MSTYSCSAPFLSLNWRVILSVLLLGALFSVSSNAELYRWVDENGKTHFSDQPPQNADIASTVVDIDDTDEAVDIDDAAVKRSDDQASRMLLITDADALWNRSIVEKQHIGLYYLGKECAISTTMVLPDAKDMHRDMFPSNSSLSTTVVSAMRSFRYPARRNYGQKIRSLSDAYTLDLTVENIDMAVCISGRSSLANINLEKISSAAFKKHRMTLTTTWILRDANEQKLFTGTFKGHSNLWQGRHHLHVGYRNAIKHAVAQLLADETFNELILTLPPEKASESAVNDEPESPLQIGENADKPSGIGELTGLFTGYFKQSQFSKVLQIVQPAKMGVTEYYMMHGQWPSHIGELQGVPTAHASSGVNQVSIEREGTIVLDLDEKFGNDARLYMRPLVDDSASLIDWQCESNVDPAYIPKGLECVSVQ
;
A
#
# COMPACT_ATOMS: atom_id res chain seq x y z
N MET A 1 39.78 -56.16 -4.32
CA MET A 1 39.18 -55.85 -3.00
C MET A 1 40.24 -55.12 -2.19
N SER A 2 40.22 -53.79 -2.22
CA SER A 2 41.10 -52.94 -1.41
C SER A 2 40.23 -52.01 -0.59
N THR A 3 40.26 -52.21 0.73
CA THR A 3 39.53 -51.40 1.71
C THR A 3 40.38 -50.19 2.09
N TYR A 4 39.96 -49.00 1.68
CA TYR A 4 40.53 -47.74 2.15
C TYR A 4 39.80 -47.29 3.43
N SER A 5 40.55 -47.24 4.53
CA SER A 5 40.09 -46.71 5.82
C SER A 5 40.31 -45.19 5.83
N CYS A 6 39.22 -44.43 5.84
CA CYS A 6 39.25 -42.96 5.92
C CYS A 6 39.23 -42.54 7.40
N SER A 7 40.39 -42.15 7.93
CA SER A 7 40.50 -41.57 9.27
C SER A 7 40.23 -40.07 9.21
N ALA A 8 39.08 -39.63 9.72
CA ALA A 8 38.76 -38.21 9.89
C ALA A 8 39.68 -37.59 10.96
N PRO A 9 40.36 -36.46 10.68
CA PRO A 9 41.07 -35.73 11.71
C PRO A 9 40.05 -35.04 12.62
N PHE A 10 39.93 -35.51 13.86
CA PHE A 10 39.25 -34.80 14.93
C PHE A 10 39.94 -33.45 15.13
N LEU A 11 39.33 -32.39 14.59
CA LEU A 11 39.61 -31.02 14.97
C LEU A 11 39.26 -30.88 16.46
N SER A 12 40.27 -30.98 17.33
CA SER A 12 40.18 -30.57 18.72
C SER A 12 40.06 -29.05 18.78
N LEU A 13 38.88 -28.54 18.40
CA LEU A 13 38.55 -27.14 18.51
C LEU A 13 38.51 -26.83 20.01
N ASN A 14 39.52 -26.12 20.48
CA ASN A 14 39.72 -25.81 21.89
C ASN A 14 38.46 -25.12 22.43
N TRP A 15 37.66 -25.85 23.20
CA TRP A 15 36.45 -25.35 23.87
C TRP A 15 36.70 -24.04 24.64
N ARG A 16 37.93 -23.85 25.13
CA ARG A 16 38.37 -22.60 25.76
C ARG A 16 38.29 -21.39 24.83
N VAL A 17 38.63 -21.54 23.54
CA VAL A 17 38.55 -20.46 22.54
C VAL A 17 37.09 -20.13 22.24
N ILE A 18 36.23 -21.14 22.09
CA ILE A 18 34.79 -20.95 21.86
C ILE A 18 34.16 -20.21 23.06
N LEU A 19 34.52 -20.60 24.28
CA LEU A 19 34.00 -19.96 25.50
C LEU A 19 34.51 -18.52 25.65
N SER A 20 35.76 -18.23 25.28
CA SER A 20 36.30 -16.86 25.29
C SER A 20 35.61 -15.96 24.25
N VAL A 21 35.31 -16.48 23.05
CA VAL A 21 34.60 -15.71 22.01
C VAL A 21 33.14 -15.45 22.41
N LEU A 22 32.45 -16.44 22.99
CA LEU A 22 31.09 -16.27 23.52
C LEU A 22 31.04 -15.25 24.67
N LEU A 23 32.01 -15.28 25.58
CA LEU A 23 32.08 -14.32 26.70
C LEU A 23 32.37 -12.90 26.19
N LEU A 24 33.19 -12.75 25.15
CA LEU A 24 33.50 -11.46 24.55
C LEU A 24 32.30 -10.86 23.80
N GLY A 25 31.52 -11.70 23.09
CA GLY A 25 30.29 -11.27 22.42
C GLY A 25 29.21 -10.76 23.38
N ALA A 26 29.09 -11.36 24.57
CA ALA A 26 28.14 -10.92 25.58
C ALA A 26 28.47 -9.54 26.20
N LEU A 27 29.74 -9.11 26.15
CA LEU A 27 30.18 -7.83 26.71
C LEU A 27 29.91 -6.63 25.79
N PHE A 28 29.55 -6.85 24.52
CA PHE A 28 29.25 -5.78 23.56
C PHE A 28 27.75 -5.47 23.40
N SER A 29 26.88 -6.12 24.16
CA SER A 29 25.43 -5.84 24.17
C SER A 29 25.06 -4.63 25.04
N VAL A 30 25.76 -3.51 24.88
CA VAL A 30 25.39 -2.27 25.56
C VAL A 30 24.20 -1.69 24.80
N SER A 31 23.00 -1.85 25.36
CA SER A 31 21.80 -1.20 24.84
C SER A 31 21.96 0.31 25.01
N SER A 32 22.26 1.00 23.91
CA SER A 32 22.26 2.46 23.85
C SER A 32 20.82 2.97 23.89
N ASN A 33 20.28 3.17 25.09
CA ASN A 33 19.03 3.91 25.27
C ASN A 33 19.37 5.40 25.31
N ALA A 34 19.25 6.07 24.17
CA ALA A 34 19.46 7.52 24.08
C ALA A 34 18.17 8.24 24.51
N GLU A 35 18.15 8.79 25.72
CA GLU A 35 17.05 9.61 26.22
C GLU A 35 17.25 11.07 25.79
N LEU A 36 16.22 11.71 25.23
CA LEU A 36 16.26 13.12 24.85
C LEU A 36 15.51 13.97 25.88
N TYR A 37 16.23 14.85 26.56
CA TYR A 37 15.70 15.73 27.59
C TYR A 37 15.30 17.08 26.98
N ARG A 38 14.11 17.57 27.34
CA ARG A 38 13.63 18.92 27.01
C ARG A 38 13.37 19.72 28.27
N TRP A 39 13.85 20.96 28.31
CA TRP A 39 13.52 21.93 29.37
C TRP A 39 13.38 23.34 28.83
N VAL A 40 12.83 24.23 29.65
CA VAL A 40 12.68 25.66 29.36
C VAL A 40 13.53 26.43 30.36
N ASP A 41 14.39 27.34 29.88
CA ASP A 41 15.20 28.18 30.76
C ASP A 41 14.41 29.37 31.34
N GLU A 42 15.06 30.15 32.21
CA GLU A 42 14.47 31.34 32.84
C GLU A 42 14.00 32.41 31.84
N ASN A 43 14.54 32.40 30.61
CA ASN A 43 14.16 33.33 29.55
C ASN A 43 13.01 32.79 28.68
N GLY A 44 12.43 31.64 29.03
CA GLY A 44 11.38 30.99 28.25
C GLY A 44 11.89 30.27 27.00
N LYS A 45 13.21 30.08 26.84
CA LYS A 45 13.79 29.40 25.69
C LYS A 45 13.84 27.90 25.93
N THR A 46 13.33 27.12 24.98
CA THR A 46 13.37 25.65 25.03
C THR A 46 14.75 25.14 24.58
N HIS A 47 15.31 24.21 25.35
CA HIS A 47 16.58 23.52 25.06
C HIS A 47 16.36 22.00 24.99
N PHE A 48 17.23 21.32 24.26
CA PHE A 48 17.24 19.86 24.10
C PHE A 48 18.66 19.33 24.35
N SER A 49 18.81 18.22 25.07
CA SER A 49 20.10 17.58 25.38
C SER A 49 19.94 16.08 25.54
N ASP A 50 21.00 15.34 25.23
CA ASP A 50 21.17 13.91 25.50
C ASP A 50 21.50 13.63 26.98
N GLN A 51 21.84 14.67 27.74
CA GLN A 51 22.07 14.62 29.18
C GLN A 51 21.03 15.45 29.95
N PRO A 52 20.62 15.01 31.15
CA PRO A 52 19.74 15.78 32.01
C PRO A 52 20.39 17.12 32.37
N PRO A 53 19.60 18.20 32.54
CA PRO A 53 20.15 19.49 32.94
C PRO A 53 20.84 19.39 34.32
N GLN A 54 22.05 19.93 34.44
CA GLN A 54 22.85 19.84 35.67
C GLN A 54 22.24 20.57 36.88
N ASN A 55 21.25 21.44 36.64
CA ASN A 55 20.54 22.15 37.70
C ASN A 55 19.27 21.40 38.08
N ALA A 56 19.28 20.79 39.26
CA ALA A 56 18.20 19.95 39.80
C ALA A 56 16.85 20.68 39.96
N ASP A 57 16.83 22.01 39.93
CA ASP A 57 15.61 22.82 40.09
C ASP A 57 14.89 23.11 38.76
N ILE A 58 15.45 22.70 37.61
CA ILE A 58 14.80 22.89 36.31
C ILE A 58 13.94 21.67 36.02
N ALA A 59 12.62 21.85 36.03
CA ALA A 59 11.67 20.83 35.59
C ALA A 59 11.97 20.44 34.13
N SER A 60 12.53 19.25 33.95
CA SER A 60 12.74 18.64 32.63
C SER A 60 11.66 17.60 32.38
N THR A 61 11.24 17.49 31.13
CA THR A 61 10.39 16.40 30.66
C THR A 61 11.26 15.51 29.79
N VAL A 62 11.33 14.23 30.13
CA VAL A 62 11.84 13.21 29.21
C VAL A 62 10.88 13.21 28.04
N VAL A 63 11.38 13.57 26.86
CA VAL A 63 10.59 13.44 25.65
C VAL A 63 10.72 11.98 25.27
N ASP A 64 9.71 11.18 25.61
CA ASP A 64 9.49 9.94 24.87
C ASP A 64 9.30 10.38 23.43
N ILE A 65 10.33 10.13 22.61
CA ILE A 65 10.15 10.04 21.17
C ILE A 65 9.40 8.74 21.00
N ASP A 66 8.11 8.78 21.35
CA ASP A 66 7.16 7.70 21.15
C ASP A 66 7.36 7.27 19.70
N ASP A 67 7.66 5.98 19.54
CA ASP A 67 8.21 5.35 18.35
C ASP A 67 7.73 6.09 17.11
N THR A 68 8.67 6.55 16.27
CA THR A 68 8.39 6.97 14.89
C THR A 68 7.28 6.09 14.39
N ASP A 69 6.03 6.61 14.30
CA ASP A 69 4.82 5.86 13.95
C ASP A 69 5.27 4.86 12.90
N GLU A 70 5.56 3.63 13.33
CA GLU A 70 6.20 2.69 12.41
C GLU A 70 5.16 2.62 11.32
N ALA A 71 5.61 2.82 10.07
CA ALA A 71 4.71 2.65 8.96
C ALA A 71 4.28 1.20 9.06
N VAL A 72 3.17 0.96 9.77
CA VAL A 72 2.50 -0.31 9.82
C VAL A 72 2.16 -0.46 8.36
N ASP A 73 2.97 -1.29 7.69
CA ASP A 73 2.55 -1.88 6.44
C ASP A 73 1.26 -2.58 6.87
N ILE A 74 0.14 -1.88 6.68
CA ILE A 74 -1.16 -2.51 6.69
C ILE A 74 -1.04 -3.42 5.50
N ASP A 75 -0.59 -4.62 5.83
CA ASP A 75 -0.70 -5.79 5.03
C ASP A 75 -2.11 -5.72 4.46
N ASP A 76 -2.24 -5.97 3.16
CA ASP A 76 -3.44 -5.82 2.35
C ASP A 76 -4.61 -6.73 2.83
N ALA A 77 -4.49 -7.25 4.06
CA ALA A 77 -5.38 -7.99 4.94
C ALA A 77 -6.60 -7.21 5.45
N ALA A 78 -6.81 -5.96 5.00
CA ALA A 78 -8.18 -5.43 4.99
C ALA A 78 -9.07 -6.46 4.30
N VAL A 79 -10.05 -7.00 5.03
CA VAL A 79 -10.83 -8.19 4.67
C VAL A 79 -11.30 -8.06 3.22
N LYS A 80 -10.59 -8.71 2.30
CA LYS A 80 -10.98 -8.74 0.89
C LYS A 80 -12.27 -9.53 0.84
N ARG A 81 -13.36 -8.83 0.56
CA ARG A 81 -14.68 -9.39 0.41
C ARG A 81 -14.64 -10.60 -0.55
N SER A 82 -15.24 -11.72 -0.14
CA SER A 82 -15.54 -12.81 -1.07
C SER A 82 -16.58 -12.33 -2.09
N ASP A 83 -16.42 -12.74 -3.35
CA ASP A 83 -17.30 -12.30 -4.45
C ASP A 83 -18.76 -12.75 -4.24
N ASP A 84 -19.00 -13.73 -3.36
CA ASP A 84 -20.33 -14.29 -3.06
C ASP A 84 -21.17 -13.48 -2.07
N GLN A 85 -20.57 -12.55 -1.33
CA GLN A 85 -21.36 -11.71 -0.43
C GLN A 85 -22.02 -10.59 -1.25
N ALA A 86 -23.32 -10.37 -1.12
CA ALA A 86 -24.01 -9.20 -1.68
C ALA A 86 -23.82 -7.98 -0.75
N SER A 87 -23.43 -6.81 -1.28
CA SER A 87 -23.35 -5.56 -0.50
C SER A 87 -24.24 -4.51 -1.10
N ARG A 88 -24.73 -3.65 -0.23
CA ARG A 88 -25.45 -2.47 -0.65
C ARG A 88 -24.50 -1.49 -1.32
N MET A 89 -25.04 -0.75 -2.29
CA MET A 89 -24.36 0.36 -2.93
C MET A 89 -24.05 1.45 -1.89
N LEU A 90 -22.79 1.87 -1.81
CA LEU A 90 -22.38 3.01 -1.01
C LEU A 90 -22.38 4.28 -1.87
N LEU A 91 -23.18 5.26 -1.47
CA LEU A 91 -23.24 6.59 -2.06
C LEU A 91 -22.36 7.53 -1.23
N ILE A 92 -21.17 7.82 -1.75
CA ILE A 92 -20.20 8.69 -1.10
C ILE A 92 -20.61 10.14 -1.33
N THR A 93 -20.91 10.87 -0.26
CA THR A 93 -21.24 12.30 -0.34
C THR A 93 -19.98 13.14 -0.53
N ASP A 94 -20.15 14.45 -0.72
CA ASP A 94 -19.00 15.36 -0.79
C ASP A 94 -18.32 15.43 0.59
N ALA A 95 -17.02 15.11 0.63
CA ALA A 95 -16.26 15.10 1.86
C ALA A 95 -16.25 16.50 2.50
N ASP A 96 -16.20 16.60 3.82
CA ASP A 96 -15.96 17.86 4.53
C ASP A 96 -14.51 17.90 5.02
N ALA A 97 -13.64 18.63 4.33
CA ALA A 97 -12.24 18.76 4.74
C ALA A 97 -12.01 20.03 5.56
N LEU A 98 -11.24 19.92 6.65
CA LEU A 98 -10.98 21.05 7.54
C LEU A 98 -10.44 22.31 6.84
N TRP A 99 -9.66 22.15 5.77
CA TRP A 99 -9.08 23.25 4.99
C TRP A 99 -10.08 23.96 4.07
N ASN A 100 -11.28 23.41 3.89
CA ASN A 100 -12.35 24.04 3.10
C ASN A 100 -13.37 24.79 3.99
N ARG A 101 -13.24 24.72 5.32
CA ARG A 101 -14.07 25.45 6.27
C ARG A 101 -13.77 26.97 6.21
N SER A 102 -14.78 27.79 6.46
CA SER A 102 -14.66 29.27 6.41
C SER A 102 -13.91 29.86 7.59
N ILE A 103 -13.96 29.20 8.74
CA ILE A 103 -13.22 29.55 9.94
C ILE A 103 -12.14 28.50 10.10
N VAL A 104 -10.91 28.86 9.75
CA VAL A 104 -9.74 28.02 9.97
C VAL A 104 -8.95 28.67 11.10
N GLU A 105 -9.02 28.08 12.28
CA GLU A 105 -8.13 28.46 13.38
C GLU A 105 -6.68 28.27 12.96
N LYS A 106 -5.74 28.97 13.61
CA LYS A 106 -4.30 28.78 13.35
C LYS A 106 -3.84 27.42 13.87
N GLN A 107 -4.19 26.37 13.14
CA GLN A 107 -3.89 24.99 13.45
C GLN A 107 -2.56 24.60 12.81
N HIS A 108 -1.69 24.02 13.61
CA HIS A 108 -0.48 23.34 13.15
C HIS A 108 -0.88 22.09 12.36
N ILE A 109 -0.36 21.95 11.14
CA ILE A 109 -0.67 20.82 10.25
C ILE A 109 0.57 20.08 9.74
N GLY A 110 1.74 20.39 10.31
CA GLY A 110 2.97 19.63 10.06
C GLY A 110 4.18 20.52 9.77
N LEU A 111 5.07 20.09 8.89
CA LEU A 111 6.40 20.68 8.69
C LEU A 111 6.78 20.79 7.21
N TYR A 112 7.39 21.92 6.85
CA TYR A 112 8.18 22.04 5.62
C TYR A 112 9.62 21.67 5.91
N TYR A 113 10.19 20.78 5.11
CA TYR A 113 11.61 20.45 5.12
C TYR A 113 12.31 21.01 3.89
N LEU A 114 13.47 21.64 4.12
CA LEU A 114 14.21 22.40 3.13
C LEU A 114 15.63 21.85 2.98
N GLY A 115 16.17 22.01 1.77
CA GLY A 115 17.55 21.66 1.43
C GLY A 115 17.68 20.32 0.73
N LYS A 116 18.90 20.02 0.25
CA LYS A 116 19.19 18.80 -0.51
C LYS A 116 18.74 17.54 0.23
N GLU A 117 19.03 17.49 1.53
CA GLU A 117 18.74 16.37 2.42
C GLU A 117 17.52 16.59 3.32
N CYS A 118 16.67 17.58 3.01
CA CYS A 118 15.48 17.87 3.83
C CYS A 118 15.83 18.12 5.32
N ALA A 119 16.99 18.72 5.62
CA ALA A 119 17.52 18.76 7.00
C ALA A 119 16.95 19.91 7.84
N ILE A 120 16.45 20.98 7.21
CA ILE A 120 15.93 22.15 7.92
C ILE A 120 14.41 22.09 7.90
N SER A 121 13.79 22.06 9.06
CA SER A 121 12.33 22.11 9.19
C SER A 121 11.82 23.49 9.57
N THR A 122 10.65 23.86 9.06
CA THR A 122 9.85 24.98 9.57
C THR A 122 8.38 24.57 9.65
N THR A 123 7.66 25.20 10.56
CA THR A 123 6.28 24.85 10.88
C THR A 123 5.31 25.16 9.74
N MET A 124 4.37 24.25 9.51
CA MET A 124 3.24 24.45 8.61
C MET A 124 1.97 24.73 9.42
N VAL A 125 1.38 25.91 9.18
CA VAL A 125 0.11 26.34 9.76
C VAL A 125 -0.92 26.43 8.64
N LEU A 126 -2.13 25.91 8.86
CA LEU A 126 -3.08 25.69 7.77
C LEU A 126 -3.48 26.95 6.97
N PRO A 127 -3.95 28.07 7.59
CA PRO A 127 -4.31 29.25 6.81
C PRO A 127 -3.16 29.74 5.93
N ASP A 128 -1.95 29.83 6.49
CA ASP A 128 -0.76 30.27 5.77
C ASP A 128 -0.40 29.29 4.64
N ALA A 129 -0.44 27.98 4.91
CA ALA A 129 -0.17 26.95 3.90
C ALA A 129 -1.21 26.97 2.76
N LYS A 130 -2.48 27.24 3.06
CA LYS A 130 -3.55 27.33 2.07
C LYS A 130 -3.37 28.57 1.18
N ASP A 131 -2.97 29.69 1.77
CA ASP A 131 -2.70 30.92 1.03
C ASP A 131 -1.45 30.79 0.15
N MET A 132 -0.37 30.20 0.68
CA MET A 132 0.88 29.98 -0.05
C MET A 132 0.80 28.87 -1.10
N HIS A 133 0.06 27.81 -0.82
CA HIS A 133 0.04 26.57 -1.60
C HIS A 133 -1.37 26.02 -1.77
N ARG A 134 -2.25 26.81 -2.41
CA ARG A 134 -3.65 26.40 -2.63
C ARG A 134 -3.80 25.00 -3.23
N ASP A 135 -2.93 24.63 -4.18
CA ASP A 135 -2.95 23.33 -4.86
C ASP A 135 -2.39 22.17 -4.01
N MET A 136 -1.94 22.43 -2.78
CA MET A 136 -1.53 21.41 -1.82
C MET A 136 -2.74 20.61 -1.32
N PHE A 137 -3.90 21.26 -1.21
CA PHE A 137 -5.08 20.70 -0.57
C PHE A 137 -6.12 20.29 -1.61
N PRO A 138 -6.54 19.00 -1.65
CA PRO A 138 -7.56 18.57 -2.60
C PRO A 138 -8.93 19.16 -2.25
N SER A 139 -9.77 19.34 -3.27
CA SER A 139 -11.16 19.73 -3.06
C SER A 139 -11.97 18.59 -2.43
N ASN A 140 -13.09 18.94 -1.79
CA ASN A 140 -14.07 17.98 -1.24
C ASN A 140 -14.49 16.92 -2.29
N SER A 141 -14.79 17.37 -3.51
CA SER A 141 -15.10 16.51 -4.66
C SER A 141 -13.97 15.53 -5.01
N SER A 142 -12.72 15.99 -4.95
CA SER A 142 -11.54 15.17 -5.25
C SER A 142 -11.34 14.10 -4.17
N LEU A 143 -11.57 14.44 -2.90
CA LEU A 143 -11.53 13.49 -1.80
C LEU A 143 -12.61 12.42 -1.95
N SER A 144 -13.87 12.79 -2.21
CA SER A 144 -14.94 11.80 -2.42
C SER A 144 -14.67 10.86 -3.59
N THR A 145 -14.09 11.38 -4.67
CA THR A 145 -13.66 10.55 -5.82
C THR A 145 -12.56 9.56 -5.40
N THR A 146 -11.64 10.00 -4.55
CA THR A 146 -10.57 9.16 -3.99
C THR A 146 -11.15 8.05 -3.11
N VAL A 147 -12.14 8.37 -2.27
CA VAL A 147 -12.87 7.39 -1.45
C VAL A 147 -13.58 6.35 -2.31
N VAL A 148 -14.32 6.77 -3.34
CA VAL A 148 -14.98 5.85 -4.29
C VAL A 148 -13.96 4.91 -4.94
N SER A 149 -12.82 5.44 -5.37
CA SER A 149 -11.75 4.65 -5.95
C SER A 149 -11.16 3.65 -4.95
N ALA A 150 -10.96 4.07 -3.69
CA ALA A 150 -10.44 3.22 -2.63
C ALA A 150 -11.42 2.07 -2.30
N MET A 151 -12.70 2.37 -2.07
CA MET A 151 -13.76 1.37 -1.82
C MET A 151 -13.83 0.32 -2.92
N ARG A 152 -13.80 0.76 -4.19
CA ARG A 152 -13.80 -0.16 -5.34
C ARG A 152 -12.56 -1.04 -5.40
N SER A 153 -11.40 -0.52 -4.99
CA SER A 153 -10.17 -1.33 -4.92
C SER A 153 -10.26 -2.48 -3.90
N PHE A 154 -11.12 -2.33 -2.88
CA PHE A 154 -11.48 -3.37 -1.92
C PHE A 154 -12.75 -4.16 -2.30
N ARG A 155 -13.22 -4.03 -3.56
CA ARG A 155 -14.42 -4.71 -4.09
C ARG A 155 -15.75 -4.30 -3.43
N TYR A 156 -15.82 -3.13 -2.82
CA TYR A 156 -17.08 -2.57 -2.33
C TYR A 156 -17.72 -1.67 -3.41
N PRO A 157 -19.00 -1.89 -3.76
CA PRO A 157 -19.68 -1.11 -4.77
C PRO A 157 -19.95 0.31 -4.24
N ALA A 158 -19.20 1.28 -4.77
CA ALA A 158 -19.32 2.67 -4.40
C ALA A 158 -19.54 3.59 -5.60
N ARG A 159 -20.33 4.65 -5.41
CA ARG A 159 -20.54 5.75 -6.37
C ARG A 159 -20.57 7.08 -5.62
N ARG A 160 -20.26 8.16 -6.32
CA ARG A 160 -20.42 9.50 -5.75
C ARG A 160 -21.89 9.92 -5.77
N ASN A 161 -22.35 10.56 -4.71
CA ASN A 161 -23.65 11.19 -4.66
C ASN A 161 -23.55 12.64 -5.18
N TYR A 162 -24.14 12.91 -6.34
CA TYR A 162 -24.18 14.26 -6.94
C TYR A 162 -25.35 15.11 -6.41
N GLY A 163 -25.65 14.99 -5.11
CA GLY A 163 -26.79 15.67 -4.48
C GLY A 163 -28.15 15.10 -4.89
N GLN A 164 -28.21 13.85 -5.32
CA GLN A 164 -29.49 13.19 -5.58
C GLN A 164 -30.21 12.93 -4.24
N LYS A 165 -31.52 13.19 -4.22
CA LYS A 165 -32.35 12.88 -3.05
C LYS A 165 -32.39 11.36 -2.86
N ILE A 166 -31.81 10.91 -1.74
CA ILE A 166 -31.57 9.50 -1.40
C ILE A 166 -32.87 8.70 -1.35
N ARG A 167 -34.01 9.33 -1.05
CA ARG A 167 -35.34 8.70 -0.99
C ARG A 167 -35.74 7.92 -2.26
N SER A 168 -35.08 8.16 -3.39
CA SER A 168 -35.30 7.41 -4.64
C SER A 168 -34.53 6.08 -4.73
N LEU A 169 -33.61 5.81 -3.79
CA LEU A 169 -32.74 4.65 -3.77
C LEU A 169 -32.91 3.91 -2.43
N SER A 170 -34.00 3.15 -2.29
CA SER A 170 -34.36 2.43 -1.05
C SER A 170 -33.25 1.53 -0.50
N ASP A 171 -32.35 1.08 -1.36
CA ASP A 171 -31.40 0.02 -1.04
C ASP A 171 -29.97 0.51 -0.81
N ALA A 172 -29.70 1.82 -0.98
CA ALA A 172 -28.36 2.38 -0.88
C ALA A 172 -28.10 3.01 0.51
N TYR A 173 -26.85 2.93 0.95
CA TYR A 173 -26.38 3.71 2.10
C TYR A 173 -25.63 4.94 1.64
N THR A 174 -25.70 6.00 2.43
CA THR A 174 -24.80 7.14 2.26
C THR A 174 -23.65 7.05 3.23
N LEU A 175 -22.46 7.42 2.75
CA LEU A 175 -21.26 7.47 3.56
C LEU A 175 -20.65 8.86 3.46
N ASP A 176 -20.68 9.56 4.58
CA ASP A 176 -20.07 10.88 4.74
C ASP A 176 -18.64 10.72 5.26
N LEU A 177 -17.72 11.54 4.73
CA LEU A 177 -16.33 11.62 5.17
C LEU A 177 -16.06 13.05 5.64
N THR A 178 -15.50 13.19 6.84
CA THR A 178 -14.94 14.44 7.35
C THR A 178 -13.46 14.27 7.64
N VAL A 179 -12.61 15.17 7.15
CA VAL A 179 -11.17 15.21 7.51
C VAL A 179 -11.00 16.20 8.64
N GLU A 180 -10.80 15.69 9.86
CA GLU A 180 -10.73 16.51 11.09
C GLU A 180 -9.32 17.02 11.39
N ASN A 181 -8.30 16.26 11.02
CA ASN A 181 -6.91 16.62 11.24
C ASN A 181 -6.03 16.14 10.08
N ILE A 182 -4.96 16.89 9.84
CA ILE A 182 -3.88 16.55 8.93
C ILE A 182 -2.56 16.89 9.60
N ASP A 183 -1.67 15.91 9.64
CA ASP A 183 -0.25 16.12 9.95
C ASP A 183 0.56 15.73 8.72
N MET A 184 1.31 16.66 8.17
CA MET A 184 2.04 16.49 6.92
C MET A 184 3.46 17.03 7.02
N ALA A 185 4.42 16.20 6.65
CA ALA A 185 5.76 16.65 6.33
C ALA A 185 5.97 16.67 4.82
N VAL A 186 6.45 17.79 4.28
CA VAL A 186 6.80 17.91 2.86
C VAL A 186 8.23 18.36 2.70
N CYS A 187 8.96 17.81 1.73
CA CYS A 187 10.33 18.23 1.44
C CYS A 187 10.52 18.75 0.02
N ILE A 188 11.28 19.84 -0.07
CA ILE A 188 11.80 20.42 -1.31
C ILE A 188 13.27 20.02 -1.49
N SER A 189 13.48 18.88 -2.15
CA SER A 189 14.84 18.41 -2.47
C SER A 189 15.38 19.08 -3.76
N GLY A 190 16.65 19.50 -3.75
CA GLY A 190 17.37 19.87 -4.98
C GLY A 190 17.77 21.33 -5.17
N ARG A 191 17.54 22.23 -4.20
CA ARG A 191 18.12 23.58 -4.21
C ARG A 191 19.37 23.63 -3.33
N SER A 192 20.52 23.93 -3.92
CA SER A 192 21.84 23.96 -3.26
C SER A 192 22.04 25.15 -2.32
N SER A 193 21.25 26.22 -2.48
CA SER A 193 21.30 27.39 -1.60
C SER A 193 20.00 27.56 -0.84
N LEU A 194 20.09 27.43 0.49
CA LEU A 194 19.01 27.63 1.45
C LEU A 194 18.83 29.12 1.83
N ALA A 195 19.80 29.97 1.51
CA ALA A 195 19.92 31.31 2.08
C ALA A 195 18.75 32.25 1.75
N ASN A 196 17.92 31.96 0.74
CA ASN A 196 16.83 32.83 0.30
C ASN A 196 15.61 32.05 -0.24
N ILE A 197 15.21 30.96 0.43
CA ILE A 197 13.99 30.24 0.02
C ILE A 197 12.76 31.02 0.48
N ASN A 198 12.05 31.63 -0.47
CA ASN A 198 10.71 32.17 -0.23
C ASN A 198 9.68 31.05 -0.47
N LEU A 199 9.04 30.59 0.61
CA LEU A 199 8.02 29.53 0.59
C LEU A 199 6.81 29.89 -0.29
N GLU A 200 6.34 31.13 -0.25
CA GLU A 200 5.17 31.60 -1.03
C GLU A 200 5.35 31.42 -2.55
N LYS A 201 6.61 31.42 -3.03
CA LYS A 201 6.94 31.28 -4.45
C LYS A 201 7.13 29.83 -4.89
N ILE A 202 7.00 28.87 -3.98
CA ILE A 202 7.22 27.46 -4.27
C ILE A 202 5.90 26.82 -4.69
N SER A 203 5.89 26.23 -5.88
CA SER A 203 4.76 25.41 -6.33
C SER A 203 4.63 24.15 -5.47
N SER A 204 3.40 23.75 -5.16
CA SER A 204 3.12 22.49 -4.47
C SER A 204 3.68 21.26 -5.21
N ALA A 205 3.88 21.35 -6.52
CA ALA A 205 4.51 20.30 -7.32
C ALA A 205 5.98 20.03 -6.96
N ALA A 206 6.65 20.96 -6.25
CA ALA A 206 8.04 20.81 -5.79
C ALA A 206 8.16 19.89 -4.57
N PHE A 207 7.06 19.64 -3.84
CA PHE A 207 7.01 18.73 -2.70
C PHE A 207 6.97 17.27 -3.16
N LYS A 208 8.12 16.77 -3.66
CA LYS A 208 8.23 15.42 -4.22
C LYS A 208 8.40 14.32 -3.18
N LYS A 209 8.88 14.68 -1.99
CA LYS A 209 9.03 13.80 -0.84
C LYS A 209 8.05 14.27 0.21
N HIS A 210 7.20 13.39 0.68
CA HIS A 210 6.20 13.75 1.69
C HIS A 210 5.78 12.53 2.51
N ARG A 211 5.34 12.79 3.72
CA ARG A 211 4.58 11.85 4.54
C ARG A 211 3.39 12.60 5.12
N MET A 212 2.26 11.91 5.26
CA MET A 212 1.07 12.50 5.85
C MET A 212 0.24 11.49 6.62
N THR A 213 -0.42 12.01 7.65
CA THR A 213 -1.41 11.33 8.46
C THR A 213 -2.70 12.16 8.40
N LEU A 214 -3.81 11.51 8.07
CA LEU A 214 -5.15 12.10 8.07
C LEU A 214 -5.98 11.46 9.17
N THR A 215 -6.61 12.25 10.03
CA THR A 215 -7.65 11.78 10.94
C THR A 215 -8.99 12.04 10.30
N THR A 216 -9.76 10.98 10.07
CA THR A 216 -11.01 11.03 9.31
C THR A 216 -12.18 10.50 10.11
N THR A 217 -13.29 11.22 10.14
CA THR A 217 -14.57 10.77 10.72
C THR A 217 -15.51 10.33 9.61
N TRP A 218 -16.17 9.21 9.82
CA TRP A 218 -17.05 8.57 8.84
C TRP A 218 -18.44 8.39 9.44
N ILE A 219 -19.47 8.70 8.66
CA ILE A 219 -20.86 8.54 9.09
C ILE A 219 -21.63 7.75 8.03
N LEU A 220 -22.13 6.58 8.39
CA LEU A 220 -23.01 5.79 7.54
C LEU A 220 -24.46 6.15 7.85
N ARG A 221 -25.28 6.38 6.83
CA ARG A 221 -26.71 6.62 6.99
C ARG A 221 -27.55 5.78 6.05
N ASP A 222 -28.76 5.46 6.50
CA ASP A 222 -29.78 4.80 5.69
C ASP A 222 -30.48 5.76 4.70
N ALA A 223 -31.46 5.23 3.96
CA ALA A 223 -32.24 6.01 3.01
C ALA A 223 -33.13 7.09 3.67
N ASN A 224 -33.36 6.99 4.98
CA ASN A 224 -34.10 7.95 5.80
C ASN A 224 -33.17 8.97 6.48
N GLU A 225 -31.88 8.98 6.11
CA GLU A 225 -30.82 9.82 6.72
C GLU A 225 -30.55 9.48 8.20
N GLN A 226 -31.08 8.37 8.72
CA GLN A 226 -30.79 7.89 10.05
C GLN A 226 -29.34 7.42 10.11
N LYS A 227 -28.60 7.94 11.09
CA LYS A 227 -27.21 7.54 11.34
C LYS A 227 -27.18 6.09 11.86
N LEU A 228 -26.51 5.22 11.12
CA LEU A 228 -26.31 3.81 11.46
C LEU A 228 -24.94 3.57 12.11
N PHE A 229 -23.91 4.30 11.67
CA PHE A 229 -22.55 4.13 12.13
C PHE A 229 -21.83 5.48 12.24
N THR A 230 -20.89 5.55 13.17
CA THR A 230 -19.91 6.65 13.28
C THR A 230 -18.57 6.07 13.71
N GLY A 231 -17.50 6.44 13.03
CA GLY A 231 -16.16 5.97 13.36
C GLY A 231 -15.09 6.97 12.97
N THR A 232 -13.96 6.95 13.67
CA THR A 232 -12.80 7.79 13.36
C THR A 232 -11.59 6.92 13.09
N PHE A 233 -10.97 7.11 11.93
CA PHE A 233 -9.87 6.29 11.44
C PHE A 233 -8.71 7.15 10.98
N LYS A 234 -7.49 6.61 11.09
CA LYS A 234 -6.26 7.28 10.67
C LYS A 234 -5.77 6.72 9.33
N GLY A 235 -5.52 7.61 8.38
CA GLY A 235 -4.94 7.29 7.09
C GLY A 235 -3.48 7.71 7.03
N HIS A 236 -2.57 6.80 6.74
CA HIS A 236 -1.14 7.12 6.63
C HIS A 236 -0.63 6.98 5.19
N SER A 237 0.32 7.84 4.83
CA SER A 237 1.13 7.68 3.64
C SER A 237 2.55 8.14 3.91
N ASN A 238 3.53 7.28 3.63
CA ASN A 238 4.94 7.62 3.71
C ASN A 238 5.59 7.48 2.33
N LEU A 239 5.85 8.61 1.68
CA LEU A 239 6.51 8.70 0.37
C LEU A 239 7.79 9.53 0.49
N TRP A 240 8.52 9.36 1.60
CA TRP A 240 9.74 10.11 1.88
C TRP A 240 10.94 9.69 1.03
N GLN A 241 11.00 8.39 0.67
CA GLN A 241 12.08 7.82 -0.13
C GLN A 241 11.88 8.01 -1.65
N GLY A 242 10.65 8.28 -2.09
CA GLY A 242 10.28 8.41 -3.50
C GLY A 242 10.19 9.85 -3.99
N ARG A 243 9.93 10.01 -5.30
CA ARG A 243 9.59 11.29 -5.93
C ARG A 243 8.16 11.24 -6.46
N HIS A 244 7.20 11.52 -5.59
CA HIS A 244 5.78 11.45 -5.91
C HIS A 244 5.12 12.81 -5.75
N HIS A 245 4.07 13.04 -6.53
CA HIS A 245 3.23 14.22 -6.34
C HIS A 245 2.41 14.08 -5.05
N LEU A 246 2.10 15.20 -4.41
CA LEU A 246 1.39 15.22 -3.13
C LEU A 246 0.02 14.54 -3.17
N HIS A 247 -0.70 14.65 -4.29
CA HIS A 247 -2.00 13.98 -4.47
C HIS A 247 -1.92 12.45 -4.33
N VAL A 248 -0.76 11.85 -4.61
CA VAL A 248 -0.53 10.41 -4.39
C VAL A 248 -0.53 10.11 -2.90
N GLY A 249 0.03 11.00 -2.07
CA GLY A 249 0.02 10.86 -0.62
C GLY A 249 -1.39 10.89 -0.06
N TYR A 250 -2.21 11.86 -0.48
CA TYR A 250 -3.63 11.91 -0.11
C TYR A 250 -4.38 10.65 -0.52
N ARG A 251 -4.15 10.15 -1.75
CA ARG A 251 -4.78 8.92 -2.23
C ARG A 251 -4.40 7.72 -1.36
N ASN A 252 -3.13 7.58 -1.00
CA ASN A 252 -2.65 6.48 -0.18
C ASN A 252 -3.19 6.58 1.26
N ALA A 253 -3.16 7.77 1.86
CA ALA A 253 -3.70 8.01 3.20
C ALA A 253 -5.21 7.74 3.26
N ILE A 254 -5.99 8.21 2.28
CA ILE A 254 -7.44 7.90 2.21
C ILE A 254 -7.67 6.40 1.97
N LYS A 255 -6.90 5.74 1.10
CA LYS A 255 -7.02 4.29 0.89
C LYS A 255 -6.75 3.54 2.20
N HIS A 256 -5.77 3.96 2.97
CA HIS A 256 -5.44 3.41 4.28
C HIS A 256 -6.57 3.62 5.31
N ALA A 257 -7.15 4.82 5.37
CA ALA A 257 -8.29 5.09 6.24
C ALA A 257 -9.52 4.25 5.86
N VAL A 258 -9.76 4.04 4.56
CA VAL A 258 -10.82 3.15 4.06
C VAL A 258 -10.54 1.69 4.44
N ALA A 259 -9.29 1.24 4.37
CA ALA A 259 -8.90 -0.10 4.80
C ALA A 259 -9.24 -0.34 6.28
N GLN A 260 -8.92 0.63 7.14
CA GLN A 260 -9.27 0.57 8.57
C GLN A 260 -10.79 0.60 8.80
N LEU A 261 -11.53 1.45 8.08
CA LEU A 261 -12.99 1.49 8.13
C LEU A 261 -13.61 0.14 7.77
N LEU A 262 -13.08 -0.54 6.75
CA LEU A 262 -13.59 -1.85 6.32
C LEU A 262 -13.17 -3.00 7.23
N ALA A 263 -12.09 -2.83 8.00
CA ALA A 263 -11.67 -3.77 9.03
C ALA A 263 -12.50 -3.64 10.33
N ASP A 264 -13.23 -2.55 10.50
CA ASP A 264 -14.17 -2.38 11.62
C ASP A 264 -15.36 -3.34 11.48
N GLU A 265 -15.50 -4.25 12.45
CA GLU A 265 -16.54 -5.31 12.43
C GLU A 265 -17.95 -4.72 12.39
N THR A 266 -18.20 -3.65 13.16
CA THR A 266 -19.53 -3.03 13.25
C THR A 266 -19.92 -2.40 11.91
N PHE A 267 -19.00 -1.67 11.28
CA PHE A 267 -19.22 -1.12 9.96
C PHE A 267 -19.46 -2.21 8.91
N ASN A 268 -18.64 -3.27 8.93
CA ASN A 268 -18.69 -4.34 7.94
C ASN A 268 -20.01 -5.14 8.04
N GLU A 269 -20.45 -5.49 9.24
CA GLU A 269 -21.75 -6.14 9.46
C GLU A 269 -22.93 -5.32 8.93
N LEU A 270 -22.91 -3.99 9.14
CA LEU A 270 -23.97 -3.10 8.64
C LEU A 270 -24.07 -3.07 7.11
N ILE A 271 -22.93 -3.06 6.41
CA ILE A 271 -22.93 -2.98 4.94
C ILE A 271 -23.10 -4.34 4.24
N LEU A 272 -22.88 -5.45 4.96
CA LEU A 272 -23.09 -6.82 4.48
C LEU A 272 -24.49 -7.36 4.75
N THR A 273 -25.19 -6.86 5.77
CA THR A 273 -26.54 -7.32 6.09
C THR A 273 -27.55 -6.83 5.05
N LEU A 274 -28.14 -7.78 4.31
CA LEU A 274 -29.28 -7.52 3.44
C LEU A 274 -30.48 -7.05 4.28
N PRO A 275 -31.32 -6.11 3.78
CA PRO A 275 -32.54 -5.75 4.47
C PRO A 275 -33.44 -6.97 4.63
N PRO A 276 -34.08 -7.16 5.80
CA PRO A 276 -34.96 -8.30 6.05
C PRO A 276 -36.12 -8.38 5.04
N GLU A 277 -36.55 -7.26 4.47
CA GLU A 277 -37.71 -7.15 3.58
C GLU A 277 -37.53 -7.88 2.24
N LYS A 278 -36.29 -8.04 1.75
CA LYS A 278 -36.00 -8.82 0.52
C LYS A 278 -35.64 -10.28 0.79
N ALA A 279 -35.26 -10.60 2.03
CA ALA A 279 -34.97 -11.98 2.41
C ALA A 279 -36.26 -12.84 2.45
N SER A 280 -37.40 -12.23 2.75
CA SER A 280 -38.71 -12.92 2.74
C SER A 280 -39.30 -13.17 1.36
N GLU A 281 -38.94 -12.39 0.35
CA GLU A 281 -39.48 -12.54 -1.01
C GLU A 281 -38.71 -13.59 -1.83
N SER A 282 -37.45 -13.86 -1.46
CA SER A 282 -36.60 -14.86 -2.11
C SER A 282 -36.81 -16.29 -1.61
N ALA A 283 -37.63 -16.50 -0.57
CA ALA A 283 -37.85 -17.80 0.06
C ALA A 283 -39.19 -18.47 -0.30
N VAL A 284 -40.00 -17.89 -1.21
CA VAL A 284 -41.39 -18.32 -1.43
C VAL A 284 -41.67 -18.98 -2.79
N ASN A 285 -40.75 -18.97 -3.77
CA ASN A 285 -41.02 -19.53 -5.09
C ASN A 285 -40.04 -20.64 -5.50
N ASP A 286 -40.07 -21.76 -4.78
CA ASP A 286 -39.64 -23.08 -5.27
C ASP A 286 -40.90 -23.94 -5.52
N GLU A 287 -41.73 -23.51 -6.48
CA GLU A 287 -42.76 -24.37 -7.07
C GLU A 287 -42.43 -24.51 -8.57
N PRO A 288 -42.40 -25.74 -9.13
CA PRO A 288 -41.88 -25.98 -10.46
C PRO A 288 -42.90 -25.54 -11.52
N GLU A 289 -42.84 -24.28 -11.95
CA GLU A 289 -43.60 -23.83 -13.10
C GLU A 289 -43.01 -24.37 -14.42
N SER A 290 -43.93 -24.92 -15.20
CA SER A 290 -43.75 -25.53 -16.51
C SER A 290 -43.08 -24.59 -17.54
N PRO A 291 -42.37 -25.12 -18.55
CA PRO A 291 -41.64 -24.32 -19.51
C PRO A 291 -42.60 -23.56 -20.45
N LEU A 292 -42.76 -22.27 -20.20
CA LEU A 292 -43.40 -21.33 -21.12
C LEU A 292 -42.42 -21.00 -22.26
N GLN A 293 -42.82 -21.34 -23.48
CA GLN A 293 -42.10 -21.02 -24.71
C GLN A 293 -42.08 -19.50 -24.93
N ILE A 294 -40.88 -18.91 -24.90
CA ILE A 294 -40.66 -17.51 -25.25
C ILE A 294 -40.33 -17.44 -26.74
N GLY A 295 -41.19 -16.72 -27.47
CA GLY A 295 -41.00 -16.37 -28.87
C GLY A 295 -39.77 -15.51 -29.08
N GLU A 296 -38.93 -15.99 -29.98
CA GLU A 296 -37.75 -15.35 -30.55
C GLU A 296 -38.20 -14.17 -31.43
N ASN A 297 -38.09 -12.95 -30.92
CA ASN A 297 -38.01 -11.70 -31.71
C ASN A 297 -37.66 -10.52 -30.79
N ALA A 298 -36.38 -10.16 -30.72
CA ALA A 298 -35.96 -8.84 -30.23
C ALA A 298 -34.61 -8.46 -30.82
N ASP A 299 -34.63 -7.37 -31.58
CA ASP A 299 -33.48 -6.65 -32.11
C ASP A 299 -32.44 -6.33 -31.03
N LYS A 300 -31.18 -6.55 -31.39
CA LYS A 300 -29.99 -6.47 -30.54
C LYS A 300 -29.49 -5.03 -30.48
N PRO A 301 -29.47 -4.34 -29.32
CA PRO A 301 -28.84 -3.02 -29.22
C PRO A 301 -27.31 -3.17 -29.24
N SER A 302 -26.69 -2.68 -30.31
CA SER A 302 -25.28 -2.82 -30.67
C SER A 302 -24.31 -1.90 -29.89
N GLY A 303 -24.57 -1.61 -28.61
CA GLY A 303 -23.82 -0.58 -27.87
C GLY A 303 -23.13 -0.99 -26.55
N ILE A 304 -23.38 -2.19 -26.02
CA ILE A 304 -22.92 -2.58 -24.66
C ILE A 304 -21.69 -3.52 -24.68
N GLY A 305 -21.38 -4.14 -25.82
CA GLY A 305 -20.29 -5.13 -25.93
C GLY A 305 -18.88 -4.56 -25.77
N GLU A 306 -18.69 -3.26 -25.98
CA GLU A 306 -17.35 -2.64 -25.96
C GLU A 306 -16.85 -2.35 -24.53
N LEU A 307 -17.77 -2.05 -23.59
CA LEU A 307 -17.43 -1.77 -22.20
C LEU A 307 -17.10 -3.05 -21.41
N THR A 308 -17.78 -4.16 -21.67
CA THR A 308 -17.49 -5.45 -21.01
C THR A 308 -16.11 -5.99 -21.43
N GLY A 309 -15.72 -5.80 -22.69
CA GLY A 309 -14.38 -6.15 -23.18
C GLY A 309 -13.26 -5.44 -22.42
N LEU A 310 -13.40 -4.14 -22.17
CA LEU A 310 -12.39 -3.36 -21.44
C LEU A 310 -12.17 -3.84 -20.00
N PHE A 311 -13.23 -4.17 -19.27
CA PHE A 311 -13.09 -4.65 -17.88
C PHE A 311 -12.43 -6.02 -17.79
N THR A 312 -12.70 -6.93 -18.75
CA THR A 312 -12.06 -8.26 -18.76
C THR A 312 -10.56 -8.19 -18.99
N GLY A 313 -10.07 -7.28 -19.85
CA GLY A 313 -8.63 -7.10 -20.10
C GLY A 313 -7.86 -6.65 -18.84
N TYR A 314 -8.39 -5.66 -18.12
CA TYR A 314 -7.74 -5.19 -16.88
C TYR A 314 -7.70 -6.26 -15.78
N PHE A 315 -8.75 -7.08 -15.69
CA PHE A 315 -8.76 -8.18 -14.73
C PHE A 315 -7.70 -9.23 -15.06
N LYS A 316 -7.61 -9.66 -16.33
CA LYS A 316 -6.56 -10.59 -16.80
C LYS A 316 -5.15 -10.06 -16.50
N GLN A 317 -4.89 -8.79 -16.81
CA GLN A 317 -3.61 -8.13 -16.52
C GLN A 317 -3.29 -8.05 -15.03
N SER A 318 -4.30 -7.79 -14.19
CA SER A 318 -4.15 -7.77 -12.74
C SER A 318 -3.78 -9.15 -12.17
N GLN A 319 -4.36 -10.23 -12.71
CA GLN A 319 -4.00 -11.59 -12.32
C GLN A 319 -2.55 -11.93 -12.68
N PHE A 320 -2.09 -11.52 -13.87
CA PHE A 320 -0.70 -11.73 -14.29
C PHE A 320 0.29 -10.91 -13.46
N SER A 321 -0.06 -9.69 -13.05
CA SER A 321 0.79 -8.88 -12.16
C SER A 321 1.09 -9.57 -10.82
N LYS A 322 0.21 -10.45 -10.31
CA LYS A 322 0.48 -11.25 -9.11
C LYS A 322 1.56 -12.31 -9.36
N VAL A 323 1.54 -12.95 -10.53
CA VAL A 323 2.59 -13.87 -10.98
C VAL A 323 3.95 -13.16 -10.99
N LEU A 324 4.00 -11.92 -11.47
CA LEU A 324 5.22 -11.11 -11.50
C LEU A 324 5.71 -10.66 -10.11
N GLN A 325 4.85 -10.64 -9.09
CA GLN A 325 5.27 -10.38 -7.72
C GLN A 325 5.95 -11.60 -7.11
N ILE A 326 5.42 -12.80 -7.41
CA ILE A 326 5.98 -14.08 -6.94
C ILE A 326 7.40 -14.31 -7.50
N VAL A 327 7.70 -13.81 -8.70
CA VAL A 327 9.04 -14.00 -9.31
C VAL A 327 10.13 -13.10 -8.71
N GLN A 328 9.80 -11.99 -8.03
CA GLN A 328 10.82 -11.03 -7.58
C GLN A 328 11.85 -11.62 -6.59
N PRO A 329 11.45 -12.36 -5.55
CA PRO A 329 12.42 -12.99 -4.64
C PRO A 329 13.34 -13.98 -5.36
N ALA A 330 12.83 -14.72 -6.34
CA ALA A 330 13.63 -15.64 -7.14
C ALA A 330 14.67 -14.89 -8.00
N LYS A 331 14.28 -13.78 -8.65
CA LYS A 331 15.22 -12.91 -9.40
C LYS A 331 16.35 -12.39 -8.51
N MET A 332 16.00 -11.94 -7.30
CA MET A 332 16.97 -11.47 -6.32
C MET A 332 17.92 -12.59 -5.91
N GLY A 333 17.40 -13.78 -5.58
CA GLY A 333 18.23 -14.93 -5.22
C GLY A 333 19.16 -15.39 -6.34
N VAL A 334 18.70 -15.44 -7.60
CA VAL A 334 19.55 -15.75 -8.77
C VAL A 334 20.67 -14.72 -8.92
N THR A 335 20.34 -13.43 -8.75
CA THR A 335 21.30 -12.32 -8.85
C THR A 335 22.38 -12.44 -7.76
N GLU A 336 21.96 -12.61 -6.51
CA GLU A 336 22.87 -12.77 -5.37
C GLU A 336 23.77 -13.99 -5.54
N TYR A 337 23.20 -15.13 -5.97
CA TYR A 337 23.95 -16.35 -6.22
C TYR A 337 25.04 -16.12 -7.27
N TYR A 338 24.70 -15.49 -8.40
CA TYR A 338 25.65 -15.16 -9.45
C TYR A 338 26.75 -14.21 -8.97
N MET A 339 26.39 -13.17 -8.21
CA MET A 339 27.35 -12.23 -7.64
C MET A 339 28.33 -12.90 -6.65
N MET A 340 27.88 -13.89 -5.90
CA MET A 340 28.72 -14.62 -4.94
C MET A 340 29.61 -15.69 -5.58
N HIS A 341 29.09 -16.43 -6.56
CA HIS A 341 29.76 -17.62 -7.09
C HIS A 341 30.36 -17.42 -8.49
N GLY A 342 30.02 -16.33 -9.18
CA GLY A 342 30.45 -16.05 -10.56
C GLY A 342 29.86 -17.01 -11.60
N GLN A 343 28.81 -17.77 -11.24
CA GLN A 343 28.10 -18.69 -12.12
C GLN A 343 26.61 -18.70 -11.80
N TRP A 344 25.78 -19.01 -12.79
CA TRP A 344 24.34 -19.12 -12.60
C TRP A 344 23.96 -20.36 -11.79
N PRO A 345 22.92 -20.28 -10.93
CA PRO A 345 22.41 -21.45 -10.22
C PRO A 345 21.81 -22.46 -11.22
N SER A 346 21.96 -23.76 -10.94
CA SER A 346 21.45 -24.81 -11.82
C SER A 346 20.09 -25.37 -11.38
N HIS A 347 19.72 -25.16 -10.12
CA HIS A 347 18.43 -25.54 -9.56
C HIS A 347 18.01 -24.63 -8.40
N ILE A 348 16.71 -24.55 -8.13
CA ILE A 348 16.15 -23.63 -7.11
C ILE A 348 16.66 -23.87 -5.68
N GLY A 349 17.03 -25.12 -5.35
CA GLY A 349 17.58 -25.47 -4.03
C GLY A 349 18.95 -24.86 -3.72
N GLU A 350 19.62 -24.22 -4.69
CA GLU A 350 20.86 -23.47 -4.46
C GLU A 350 20.59 -22.06 -3.91
N LEU A 351 19.34 -21.58 -4.01
CA LEU A 351 18.95 -20.26 -3.55
C LEU A 351 18.45 -20.30 -2.10
N GLN A 352 19.00 -19.45 -1.25
CA GLN A 352 18.54 -19.31 0.13
C GLN A 352 17.33 -18.36 0.21
N GLY A 353 16.33 -18.70 1.02
CA GLY A 353 15.20 -17.81 1.30
C GLY A 353 14.20 -17.61 0.17
N VAL A 354 14.40 -18.25 -1.00
CA VAL A 354 13.40 -18.24 -2.08
C VAL A 354 12.31 -19.24 -1.71
N PRO A 355 11.05 -18.80 -1.58
CA PRO A 355 9.94 -19.73 -1.36
C PRO A 355 9.94 -20.75 -2.49
N THR A 356 10.12 -22.03 -2.17
CA THR A 356 9.77 -23.09 -3.11
C THR A 356 8.26 -23.00 -3.23
N ALA A 357 7.78 -22.39 -4.31
CA ALA A 357 6.39 -22.01 -4.44
C ALA A 357 5.49 -23.23 -4.20
N HIS A 358 4.82 -23.25 -3.06
CA HIS A 358 3.59 -24.02 -2.90
C HIS A 358 2.51 -23.32 -3.71
N ALA A 359 1.67 -24.10 -4.39
CA ALA A 359 0.60 -23.65 -5.28
C ALA A 359 -0.04 -22.35 -4.74
N SER A 360 0.38 -21.23 -5.30
CA SER A 360 -0.10 -19.90 -4.94
C SER A 360 -1.01 -19.45 -6.06
N SER A 361 -1.93 -18.51 -5.82
CA SER A 361 -2.98 -18.21 -6.80
C SER A 361 -2.39 -17.77 -8.15
N GLY A 362 -2.30 -18.67 -9.13
CA GLY A 362 -1.75 -18.41 -10.47
C GLY A 362 -0.44 -19.11 -10.83
N VAL A 363 0.28 -19.73 -9.89
CA VAL A 363 1.56 -20.40 -10.14
C VAL A 363 1.55 -21.79 -9.53
N ASN A 364 1.67 -22.80 -10.37
CA ASN A 364 1.75 -24.21 -9.98
C ASN A 364 3.15 -24.56 -9.47
N GLN A 365 4.18 -24.10 -10.18
CA GLN A 365 5.56 -24.45 -9.88
C GLN A 365 6.52 -23.32 -10.29
N VAL A 366 7.57 -23.12 -9.49
CA VAL A 366 8.73 -22.28 -9.84
C VAL A 366 9.96 -23.17 -9.86
N SER A 367 10.74 -23.08 -10.93
CA SER A 367 11.97 -23.82 -11.11
C SER A 367 13.06 -22.94 -11.70
N ILE A 368 14.31 -23.42 -11.64
CA ILE A 368 15.46 -22.81 -12.30
C ILE A 368 15.97 -23.83 -13.31
N GLU A 369 16.07 -23.40 -14.56
CA GLU A 369 16.67 -24.16 -15.63
C GLU A 369 18.10 -23.67 -15.92
N ARG A 370 18.65 -24.06 -17.07
CA ARG A 370 20.01 -23.68 -17.47
C ARG A 370 20.15 -22.16 -17.54
N GLU A 371 21.37 -21.71 -17.31
CA GLU A 371 21.76 -20.30 -17.38
C GLU A 371 20.99 -19.41 -16.38
N GLY A 372 20.51 -19.99 -15.27
CA GLY A 372 19.79 -19.24 -14.23
C GLY A 372 18.38 -18.80 -14.66
N THR A 373 17.84 -19.36 -15.74
CA THR A 373 16.51 -19.04 -16.24
C THR A 373 15.47 -19.46 -15.20
N ILE A 374 14.65 -18.51 -14.73
CA ILE A 374 13.53 -18.81 -13.85
C ILE A 374 12.34 -19.21 -14.72
N VAL A 375 11.77 -20.38 -14.46
CA VAL A 375 10.61 -20.91 -15.17
C VAL A 375 9.45 -21.05 -14.21
N LEU A 376 8.32 -20.44 -14.57
CA LEU A 376 7.07 -20.51 -13.83
C LEU A 376 6.05 -21.29 -14.66
N ASP A 377 5.61 -22.44 -14.15
CA ASP A 377 4.44 -23.15 -14.66
C ASP A 377 3.20 -22.51 -14.03
N LEU A 378 2.32 -21.97 -14.87
CA LEU A 378 1.16 -21.18 -14.45
C LEU A 378 -0.11 -22.05 -14.40
N ASP A 379 -1.11 -21.58 -13.65
CA ASP A 379 -2.42 -22.22 -13.59
C ASP A 379 -3.11 -22.25 -14.97
N GLU A 380 -3.98 -23.24 -15.18
CA GLU A 380 -4.78 -23.44 -16.41
C GLU A 380 -5.58 -22.19 -16.86
N LYS A 381 -5.88 -21.28 -15.93
CA LYS A 381 -6.56 -20.00 -16.22
C LYS A 381 -5.76 -19.09 -17.16
N PHE A 382 -4.44 -19.30 -17.29
CA PHE A 382 -3.57 -18.59 -18.23
C PHE A 382 -3.39 -19.31 -19.56
N GLY A 383 -4.00 -20.49 -19.72
CA GLY A 383 -3.83 -21.39 -20.85
C GLY A 383 -3.33 -22.76 -20.41
N ASN A 384 -3.56 -23.78 -21.26
CA ASN A 384 -2.96 -25.09 -21.06
C ASN A 384 -1.44 -24.97 -21.23
N ASP A 385 -0.67 -25.53 -20.28
CA ASP A 385 0.79 -25.48 -20.28
C ASP A 385 1.36 -24.05 -20.36
N ALA A 386 0.64 -23.09 -19.76
CA ALA A 386 1.05 -21.71 -19.68
C ALA A 386 2.34 -21.55 -18.86
N ARG A 387 3.34 -20.91 -19.46
CA ARG A 387 4.69 -20.74 -18.91
C ARG A 387 5.19 -19.30 -19.04
N LEU A 388 5.95 -18.89 -18.04
CA LEU A 388 6.69 -17.64 -18.02
C LEU A 388 8.17 -17.95 -17.77
N TYR A 389 9.02 -17.42 -18.64
CA TYR A 389 10.46 -17.54 -18.59
C TYR A 389 11.07 -16.17 -18.29
N MET A 390 11.91 -16.10 -17.27
CA MET A 390 12.70 -14.91 -16.95
C MET A 390 14.17 -15.27 -17.08
N ARG A 391 14.79 -14.82 -18.17
CA ARG A 391 16.21 -15.09 -18.46
C ARG A 391 17.09 -13.94 -17.98
N PRO A 392 18.08 -14.19 -17.12
CA PRO A 392 19.05 -13.15 -16.78
C PRO A 392 20.07 -12.98 -17.93
N LEU A 393 20.41 -11.74 -18.23
CA LEU A 393 21.43 -11.35 -19.19
C LEU A 393 22.47 -10.49 -18.47
N VAL A 394 23.75 -10.86 -18.55
CA VAL A 394 24.83 -10.04 -18.00
C VAL A 394 25.20 -8.99 -19.04
N ASP A 395 25.06 -7.72 -18.68
CA ASP A 395 25.67 -6.64 -19.46
C ASP A 395 27.14 -6.49 -19.04
N ASP A 396 28.04 -6.98 -19.90
CA ASP A 396 29.50 -6.91 -19.73
C ASP A 396 30.01 -5.48 -19.47
N SER A 397 29.24 -4.45 -19.86
CA SER A 397 29.64 -3.04 -19.71
C SER A 397 29.23 -2.41 -18.38
N ALA A 398 28.16 -2.90 -17.75
CA ALA A 398 27.52 -2.24 -16.61
C ALA A 398 27.60 -3.02 -15.29
N SER A 399 28.04 -4.29 -15.32
CA SER A 399 27.92 -5.21 -14.17
C SER A 399 26.48 -5.30 -13.64
N LEU A 400 25.49 -5.03 -14.50
CA LEU A 400 24.07 -5.13 -14.20
C LEU A 400 23.53 -6.41 -14.85
N ILE A 401 22.59 -7.05 -14.16
CA ILE A 401 21.86 -8.20 -14.69
C ILE A 401 20.52 -7.67 -15.21
N ASP A 402 20.38 -7.65 -16.52
CA ASP A 402 19.12 -7.39 -17.19
C ASP A 402 18.27 -8.66 -17.25
N TRP A 403 16.96 -8.50 -17.39
CA TRP A 403 16.02 -9.62 -17.38
C TRP A 403 15.14 -9.60 -18.62
N GLN A 404 15.28 -10.62 -19.45
CA GLN A 404 14.42 -10.84 -20.60
C GLN A 404 13.20 -11.67 -20.19
N CYS A 405 12.02 -11.20 -20.58
CA CYS A 405 10.77 -11.93 -20.37
C CYS A 405 10.36 -12.68 -21.63
N GLU A 406 9.96 -13.93 -21.47
CA GLU A 406 9.45 -14.80 -22.54
C GLU A 406 8.22 -15.55 -22.02
N SER A 407 7.14 -15.65 -22.81
CA SER A 407 5.93 -16.35 -22.36
C SER A 407 5.07 -16.86 -23.52
N ASN A 408 4.39 -17.99 -23.33
CA ASN A 408 3.34 -18.48 -24.23
C ASN A 408 1.92 -18.09 -23.77
N VAL A 409 1.80 -17.26 -22.73
CA VAL A 409 0.51 -16.78 -22.20
C VAL A 409 -0.16 -15.85 -23.20
N ASP A 410 -1.50 -15.94 -23.30
CA ASP A 410 -2.30 -15.04 -24.12
C ASP A 410 -1.93 -13.57 -23.82
N PRO A 411 -1.51 -12.78 -24.84
CA PRO A 411 -1.11 -11.38 -24.67
C PRO A 411 -2.15 -10.51 -23.95
N ALA A 412 -3.43 -10.90 -23.93
CA ALA A 412 -4.46 -10.21 -23.16
C ALA A 412 -4.21 -10.22 -21.64
N TYR A 413 -3.41 -11.16 -21.12
CA TYR A 413 -2.98 -11.19 -19.73
C TYR A 413 -1.73 -10.35 -19.46
N ILE A 414 -0.94 -10.01 -20.48
CA ILE A 414 0.34 -9.33 -20.27
C ILE A 414 0.08 -7.82 -20.05
N PRO A 415 0.51 -7.23 -18.92
CA PRO A 415 0.32 -5.81 -18.66
C PRO A 415 1.00 -4.94 -19.73
N LYS A 416 0.33 -3.86 -20.14
CA LYS A 416 0.92 -2.89 -21.07
C LYS A 416 2.18 -2.28 -20.44
N GLY A 417 3.33 -2.42 -21.11
CA GLY A 417 4.64 -1.95 -20.64
C GLY A 417 5.56 -3.06 -20.17
N LEU A 418 5.07 -4.30 -20.04
CA LEU A 418 5.93 -5.47 -19.92
C LEU A 418 6.19 -6.04 -21.32
N GLU A 419 7.43 -5.96 -21.77
CA GLU A 419 7.86 -6.51 -23.06
C GLU A 419 8.27 -7.98 -22.86
N CYS A 420 7.29 -8.88 -22.99
CA CYS A 420 7.55 -10.32 -23.05
C CYS A 420 7.50 -10.80 -24.50
N VAL A 421 8.53 -11.51 -24.92
CA VAL A 421 8.55 -12.15 -26.25
C VAL A 421 7.67 -13.39 -26.21
N SER A 422 6.81 -13.55 -27.21
CA SER A 422 5.97 -14.75 -27.32
C SER A 422 6.82 -15.95 -27.71
N VAL A 423 6.76 -17.02 -26.92
CA VAL A 423 7.36 -18.31 -27.24
C VAL A 423 6.26 -19.20 -27.82
N GLN A 424 6.48 -19.74 -29.01
CA GLN A 424 5.56 -20.68 -29.67
C GLN A 424 5.80 -22.12 -29.23
#